data_AF-A0A1F7BTU0-F1
#
_entry.id   AF-A0A1F7BTU0-F1
#
_cell.length_a   1.000
_cell.length_b   1.000
_cell.length_c   1.000
_cell.angle_alpha   90.00
_cell.angle_beta   90.00
_cell.angle_gamma   90.00
#
_symmetry.space_group_name_H-M   'P 1'
#
loop_
_entity.id
_entity.type
_entity.pdbx_description
1 polymer ?
#
loop_
_entity_poly.entity_id
_entity_poly.type
_entity_poly.pdbx_seq_one_letter_code
_entity_poly.pdbx_strand_id
1 'polypeptide(L)'
;MTMNRKTIKKLKLAFWNRYDIPAACAYACITQVEFERNMKPNSAFYWKMKQAQLFPTYMANKTWIDAIKNGDSRAAMAYLERREPERYDLAYMRKFGKASDE
;
A
#
# COMPACT_ATOMS: atom_id res chain seq x y z
N MET A 1 -19.68 -20.40 -7.41
CA MET A 1 -18.34 -20.98 -7.58
C MET A 1 -17.40 -20.28 -6.62
N THR A 2 -16.74 -21.04 -5.75
CA THR A 2 -15.81 -20.52 -4.75
C THR A 2 -14.40 -20.80 -5.25
N MET A 3 -13.55 -19.78 -5.37
CA MET A 3 -12.18 -19.97 -5.85
C MET A 3 -11.40 -20.97 -4.99
N ASN A 4 -10.60 -21.81 -5.65
CA ASN A 4 -9.77 -22.81 -4.98
C ASN A 4 -8.78 -22.16 -4.00
N ARG A 5 -8.63 -22.76 -2.81
CA ARG A 5 -7.70 -22.33 -1.75
C ARG A 5 -6.26 -22.17 -2.24
N LYS A 6 -5.80 -23.03 -3.15
CA LYS A 6 -4.45 -22.93 -3.76
C LYS A 6 -4.31 -21.64 -4.58
N THR A 7 -5.29 -21.33 -5.42
CA THR A 7 -5.31 -20.11 -6.23
C THR A 7 -5.35 -18.86 -5.37
N ILE A 8 -6.15 -18.85 -4.30
CA ILE A 8 -6.20 -17.74 -3.33
C ILE A 8 -4.81 -17.49 -2.71
N LYS A 9 -4.08 -18.56 -2.33
CA LYS A 9 -2.71 -18.42 -1.80
C LYS A 9 -1.76 -17.81 -2.83
N LYS A 10 -1.82 -18.26 -4.09
CA LYS A 10 -0.99 -17.71 -5.18
C LYS A 10 -1.29 -16.23 -5.43
N LEU A 11 -2.56 -15.85 -5.49
CA LEU A 11 -2.96 -14.44 -5.64
C LEU A 11 -2.46 -13.57 -4.49
N LYS A 12 -2.62 -14.04 -3.25
CA LYS A 12 -2.10 -13.31 -2.08
C LYS A 12 -0.59 -13.09 -2.19
N LEU A 13 0.15 -14.15 -2.54
CA LEU A 13 1.60 -14.07 -2.67
C LEU A 13 2.02 -13.11 -3.80
N ALA A 14 1.33 -13.12 -4.94
CA ALA A 14 1.56 -12.17 -6.02
C ALA A 14 1.33 -10.72 -5.56
N PHE A 15 0.21 -10.45 -4.89
CA PHE A 15 -0.09 -9.11 -4.37
C PHE A 15 0.89 -8.66 -3.28
N TRP A 16 1.37 -9.58 -2.43
CA TRP A 16 2.42 -9.27 -1.46
C TRP A 16 3.74 -8.85 -2.13
N ASN A 17 4.00 -9.35 -3.34
CA ASN A 17 5.14 -8.95 -4.17
C ASN A 17 4.81 -7.76 -5.10
N ARG A 18 3.71 -7.04 -4.85
CA ARG A 18 3.26 -5.85 -5.60
C ARG A 18 2.92 -6.10 -7.08
N TYR A 19 2.53 -7.32 -7.43
CA TYR A 19 2.05 -7.61 -8.78
C TYR A 19 0.72 -6.88 -9.00
N ASP A 20 0.50 -6.39 -10.21
CA ASP A 20 -0.79 -5.89 -10.63
C ASP A 20 -1.79 -7.04 -10.83
N ILE A 21 -3.07 -6.71 -11.06
CA ILE A 21 -4.13 -7.72 -11.21
C ILE A 21 -3.83 -8.68 -12.39
N PRO A 22 -3.45 -8.20 -13.60
CA PRO A 22 -3.11 -9.08 -14.70
C PRO A 22 -1.97 -10.06 -14.37
N ALA A 23 -0.85 -9.57 -13.83
CA ALA A 23 0.28 -10.43 -13.49
C ALA A 23 -0.06 -11.40 -12.34
N ALA A 24 -0.85 -10.97 -11.36
CA ALA A 24 -1.31 -11.85 -10.29
C ALA A 24 -2.22 -12.97 -10.82
N CYS A 25 -3.11 -12.67 -11.77
CA CYS A 25 -3.96 -13.67 -12.44
C CYS A 25 -3.11 -14.67 -13.23
N ALA A 26 -2.13 -14.18 -14.00
CA ALA A 26 -1.19 -15.03 -14.74
C ALA A 26 -0.41 -15.96 -13.79
N TYR A 27 0.13 -15.43 -12.69
CA TYR A 27 0.84 -16.19 -11.67
C TYR A 27 -0.04 -17.26 -11.01
N ALA A 28 -1.32 -16.93 -10.78
CA ALA A 28 -2.29 -17.83 -10.18
C ALA A 28 -2.92 -18.83 -11.18
N CYS A 29 -2.58 -18.72 -12.47
CA CYS A 29 -3.13 -19.51 -13.57
C CYS A 29 -4.66 -19.39 -13.68
N ILE A 30 -5.18 -18.16 -13.56
CA ILE A 30 -6.60 -17.84 -13.79
C ILE A 30 -6.73 -16.69 -14.77
N THR A 31 -7.90 -16.58 -15.38
CA THR A 31 -8.22 -15.41 -16.21
C THR A 31 -8.63 -14.23 -15.35
N GLN A 32 -8.47 -13.02 -15.88
CA GLN A 32 -8.93 -11.80 -15.21
C GLN A 32 -10.46 -11.79 -15.05
N VAL A 33 -11.20 -12.34 -16.02
CA VAL A 33 -12.67 -12.49 -15.96
C VAL A 33 -13.08 -13.36 -14.77
N GLU A 34 -12.40 -14.48 -14.53
CA GLU A 34 -12.66 -15.32 -13.36
C GLU A 34 -12.37 -14.58 -12.05
N PHE A 35 -11.28 -13.82 -11.99
CA PHE A 35 -10.95 -13.00 -10.83
C PHE A 35 -12.04 -11.95 -10.55
N GLU A 36 -12.44 -11.18 -11.55
CA GLU A 36 -13.45 -10.13 -11.44
C GLU A 36 -14.82 -10.69 -11.07
N ARG A 37 -15.22 -11.83 -11.64
CA ARG A 37 -16.46 -12.53 -11.28
C ARG A 37 -16.52 -12.92 -9.80
N ASN A 38 -15.37 -13.17 -9.18
CA ASN A 38 -15.24 -13.49 -7.75
C ASN A 38 -15.07 -12.23 -6.87
N MET A 39 -14.69 -11.08 -7.42
CA MET A 39 -14.54 -9.79 -6.71
C MET A 39 -15.88 -9.10 -6.41
N LYS A 40 -16.86 -9.85 -5.90
CA LYS A 40 -18.15 -9.28 -5.48
C LYS A 40 -17.99 -8.47 -4.19
N PRO A 41 -18.60 -7.27 -4.08
CA PRO A 41 -18.66 -6.51 -2.84
C PRO A 41 -19.19 -7.39 -1.69
N ASN A 42 -18.67 -7.19 -0.48
CA ASN A 42 -19.03 -7.95 0.73
C ASN A 42 -18.70 -9.46 0.70
N SER A 43 -17.99 -9.97 -0.31
CA SER A 43 -17.51 -11.35 -0.28
C SER A 43 -16.25 -11.48 0.58
N ALA A 44 -16.09 -12.63 1.25
CA ALA A 44 -14.85 -12.93 1.97
C ALA A 44 -13.62 -12.96 1.04
N PHE A 45 -13.82 -13.28 -0.24
CA PHE A 45 -12.76 -13.24 -1.25
C PHE A 45 -12.31 -11.80 -1.50
N TYR A 46 -13.26 -10.88 -1.71
CA TYR A 46 -12.99 -9.45 -1.91
C TYR A 46 -12.10 -8.87 -0.80
N TRP A 47 -12.50 -9.08 0.46
CA TRP A 47 -11.74 -8.57 1.61
C TRP A 47 -10.33 -9.17 1.69
N LYS A 48 -10.19 -10.47 1.43
CA LYS A 48 -8.87 -11.13 1.39
C LYS A 48 -7.96 -10.57 0.30
N MET A 49 -8.48 -10.30 -0.89
CA MET A 49 -7.70 -9.74 -1.99
C MET A 49 -7.34 -8.29 -1.72
N LYS A 50 -8.28 -7.47 -1.22
CA LYS A 50 -8.01 -6.08 -0.82
C LYS A 50 -6.95 -6.00 0.28
N GLN A 51 -7.04 -6.83 1.31
CA GLN A 51 -6.01 -6.90 2.35
C GLN A 51 -4.65 -7.32 1.77
N ALA A 52 -4.60 -8.27 0.85
CA ALA A 52 -3.36 -8.69 0.23
C ALA A 52 -2.72 -7.59 -0.62
N GLN A 53 -3.52 -6.78 -1.32
CA GLN A 53 -3.03 -5.62 -2.08
C GLN A 53 -2.49 -4.51 -1.19
N LEU A 54 -3.09 -4.32 -0.01
CA LEU A 54 -2.65 -3.29 0.96
C LEU A 54 -1.45 -3.73 1.82
N PHE A 55 -1.20 -5.03 1.91
CA PHE A 55 -0.18 -5.59 2.79
C PHE A 55 1.25 -5.05 2.54
N PRO A 56 1.73 -4.89 1.29
CA PRO A 56 3.06 -4.32 1.05
C PRO A 56 3.20 -2.90 1.61
N THR A 57 2.19 -2.06 1.41
CA THR A 57 2.16 -0.68 1.93
C THR A 57 2.14 -0.68 3.46
N TYR A 58 1.33 -1.56 4.06
CA TYR A 58 1.30 -1.74 5.50
C TYR A 58 2.69 -2.14 6.05
N MET A 59 3.37 -3.10 5.41
CA MET A 59 4.70 -3.54 5.83
C MET A 59 5.73 -2.42 5.70
N ALA A 60 5.71 -1.65 4.61
CA ALA A 60 6.60 -0.50 4.44
C ALA A 60 6.39 0.56 5.54
N ASN A 61 5.13 0.90 5.83
CA ASN A 61 4.78 1.84 6.89
C ASN A 61 5.21 1.32 8.27
N LYS A 62 5.00 0.02 8.54
CA LYS A 62 5.43 -0.60 9.79
C LYS A 62 6.94 -0.50 9.97
N THR A 63 7.73 -0.85 8.95
CA THR A 63 9.19 -0.75 8.98
C THR A 63 9.65 0.69 9.26
N TRP A 64 9.01 1.67 8.63
CA TRP A 64 9.27 3.09 8.89
C TRP A 64 8.98 3.49 10.34
N ILE A 65 7.82 3.11 10.87
CA ILE A 65 7.45 3.40 12.27
C ILE A 65 8.40 2.70 13.25
N ASP A 66 8.78 1.46 12.97
CA ASP A 66 9.71 0.71 13.83
C ASP A 66 11.11 1.35 13.83
N ALA A 67 11.58 1.89 12.69
CA ALA A 67 12.82 2.68 12.63
C ALA A 67 12.76 3.94 13.52
N ILE A 68 11.64 4.68 13.46
CA ILE A 68 11.42 5.86 14.30
C ILE A 68 11.44 5.47 15.79
N LYS A 69 10.75 4.39 16.18
CA LYS A 69 10.74 3.89 17.56
C LYS A 69 12.12 3.49 18.06
N ASN A 70 12.99 3.03 17.18
CA ASN A 70 14.37 2.67 17.49
C ASN A 70 15.33 3.87 17.45
N GLY A 71 14.82 5.10 17.33
CA GLY A 71 15.62 6.32 17.42
C GLY A 71 16.21 6.82 16.10
N ASP A 72 15.75 6.31 14.95
CA ASP A 72 16.15 6.87 13.66
C ASP A 72 15.51 8.26 13.44
N SER A 73 16.25 9.30 13.84
CA SER A 73 15.83 10.70 13.72
C SER A 73 15.65 11.16 12.28
N ARG A 74 16.36 10.55 11.31
CA ARG A 74 16.19 10.88 9.88
C ARG A 74 14.85 10.36 9.37
N ALA A 75 14.49 9.13 9.74
CA ALA A 75 13.18 8.57 9.40
C ALA A 75 12.05 9.40 10.03
N ALA A 76 12.24 9.89 11.26
CA ALA A 76 11.28 10.75 11.95
C ALA A 76 11.10 12.10 11.23
N MET A 77 12.20 12.77 10.87
CA MET A 77 12.14 14.04 10.12
C MET A 77 11.48 13.85 8.75
N ALA A 78 11.87 12.83 7.99
CA ALA A 78 11.26 12.54 6.69
C ALA A 78 9.75 12.22 6.78
N TYR A 79 9.30 11.66 7.91
CA TYR A 79 7.88 11.45 8.17
C TYR A 79 7.14 12.77 8.45
N LEU A 80 7.71 13.66 9.25
CA LEU A 80 7.15 14.99 9.55
C LEU A 80 7.07 15.87 8.31
N GLU A 81 8.14 15.93 7.51
CA GLU A 81 8.20 16.69 6.25
C GLU A 81 7.08 16.28 5.28
N ARG A 82 6.75 14.98 5.21
CA ARG A 82 5.67 14.49 4.32
C ARG A 82 4.27 14.78 4.86
N ARG A 83 4.11 14.90 6.17
CA ARG A 83 2.80 15.02 6.83
C ARG A 83 2.40 16.48 7.07
N GLU A 84 3.38 17.31 7.42
CA GLU A 84 3.25 18.74 7.70
C GLU A 84 4.35 19.51 6.94
N PRO A 85 4.34 19.49 5.59
CA PRO A 85 5.38 20.12 4.78
C PRO A 85 5.49 21.62 5.03
N GLU A 86 4.38 22.31 5.29
CA GLU A 86 4.34 23.71 5.69
C GLU A 86 5.14 24.04 6.96
N ARG A 87 5.42 23.04 7.79
CA ARG A 87 6.03 23.22 9.12
C ARG A 87 7.42 22.62 9.24
N TYR A 88 7.77 21.65 8.39
CA TYR A 88 9.06 20.98 8.45
C TYR A 88 9.82 20.93 7.11
N ASP A 89 9.17 21.16 5.96
CA ASP A 89 9.84 21.19 4.65
C ASP A 89 10.23 22.62 4.24
N LEU A 90 11.54 22.91 4.34
CA LEU A 90 12.12 24.20 3.98
C LEU A 90 11.89 24.59 2.51
N ALA A 91 11.85 23.62 1.58
CA ALA A 91 11.61 23.91 0.17
C ALA A 91 10.14 24.30 -0.05
N TYR A 92 9.21 23.62 0.63
CA TYR A 92 7.79 23.97 0.62
C TYR A 92 7.56 25.37 1.22
N MET A 93 8.15 25.66 2.38
CA MET A 93 8.09 26.99 3.01
C MET A 93 8.64 28.10 2.12
N ARG A 94 9.77 27.88 1.42
CA ARG A 94 10.35 28.89 0.54
C ARG A 94 9.50 29.17 -0.70
N LYS A 95 8.79 28.14 -1.18
CA LYS A 95 7.96 28.23 -2.40
C LYS A 95 6.57 28.80 -2.12
N PHE A 96 5.98 28.48 -0.98
CA PHE A 96 4.58 28.81 -0.65
C PHE A 96 4.42 29.71 0.58
N GLY A 97 5.45 29.86 1.42
CA GLY A 97 5.43 30.67 2.64
C GLY A 97 5.62 32.17 2.44
N LYS A 98 5.76 32.67 1.21
CA LYS A 98 5.69 34.12 0.91
C LYS A 98 4.26 34.68 0.88
N ALA A 99 3.25 33.91 1.29
CA ALA A 99 1.84 34.34 1.27
C ALA A 99 1.32 34.87 2.62
N SER A 100 2.17 35.03 3.64
CA SER A 100 1.76 35.64 4.91
C SER A 100 2.88 36.50 5.51
N ASP A 101 3.18 37.62 4.87
CA ASP A 101 3.69 38.79 5.60
C ASP A 101 2.91 39.99 5.05
N GLU A 102 2.02 40.50 5.89
CA GLU A 102 1.39 41.83 5.78
C GLU A 102 2.45 42.94 5.72
#